data_AF-A0A961G5R4-F1
#
_entry.id   AF-A0A961G5R4-F1
#
_cell.length_a   1.000
_cell.length_b   1.000
_cell.length_c   1.000
_cell.angle_alpha   90.00
_cell.angle_beta   90.00
_cell.angle_gamma   90.00
#
_symmetry.space_group_name_H-M   'P 1'
#
loop_
_entity.id
_entity.type
_entity.pdbx_description
1 polymer ?
#
loop_
_entity_poly.entity_id
_entity_poly.type
_entity_poly.pdbx_seq_one_letter_code
_entity_poly.pdbx_strand_id
1 'polypeptide(L)'
;MLPGDRVAIVTSAGFGATAGWFVAGLGGTVIGAVVGATFAWVAARARVRPWVVTTMAAGAAAGVLIGVSIVETICLPGSCVPLEVTGGIIVGLASLVGVGLVAALVTRSFDEYNEAIADERQPPAPGCESGED
;
A
#
# COMPACT_ATOMS: atom_id res chain seq x y z
N MET A 1 20.89 -0.81 7.80
CA MET A 1 19.93 -0.17 6.88
C MET A 1 20.64 0.07 5.58
N LEU A 2 20.14 -0.55 4.50
CA LEU A 2 20.62 -0.30 3.15
C LEU A 2 20.16 1.10 2.69
N PRO A 3 20.83 1.71 1.70
CA PRO A 3 20.40 2.99 1.13
C PRO A 3 18.93 3.01 0.68
N GLY A 4 18.44 1.87 0.15
CA GLY A 4 17.06 1.70 -0.27
C GLY A 4 16.02 1.79 0.86
N ASP A 5 16.38 1.41 2.09
CA ASP A 5 15.49 1.47 3.25
C ASP A 5 15.17 2.92 3.63
N ARG A 6 16.16 3.80 3.51
CA ARG A 6 16.00 5.24 3.79
C ARG A 6 15.07 5.90 2.77
N VAL A 7 15.20 5.54 1.49
CA VAL A 7 14.31 6.04 0.44
C VAL A 7 12.88 5.60 0.72
N ALA A 8 12.66 4.32 1.06
CA ALA A 8 11.32 3.80 1.38
C ALA A 8 10.69 4.53 2.59
N ILE A 9 11.47 4.81 3.64
CA ILE A 9 11.00 5.56 4.82
C ILE A 9 10.63 6.99 4.45
N VAL A 10 11.44 7.70 3.68
CA VAL A 10 11.13 9.08 3.27
C VAL A 10 9.90 9.13 2.36
N THR A 11 9.78 8.21 1.40
CA THR A 11 8.63 8.19 0.48
C THR A 11 7.33 7.82 1.19
N SER A 12 7.36 6.83 2.09
CA SER A 12 6.18 6.42 2.87
C SER A 12 5.76 7.49 3.87
N ALA A 13 6.71 8.19 4.50
CA ALA A 13 6.44 9.37 5.30
C ALA A 13 5.80 10.48 4.46
N GLY A 14 6.27 10.68 3.22
CA GLY A 14 5.67 11.60 2.26
C GLY A 14 4.21 11.25 1.93
N PHE A 15 3.93 9.99 1.59
CA PHE A 15 2.56 9.52 1.33
C PHE A 15 1.66 9.63 2.55
N GLY A 16 2.18 9.29 3.72
CA GLY A 16 1.46 9.46 4.98
C GLY A 16 1.17 10.93 5.27
N ALA A 17 2.13 11.82 5.05
CA ALA A 17 1.96 13.25 5.24
C ALA A 17 0.90 13.83 4.30
N THR A 18 0.93 13.48 3.01
CA THR A 18 -0.05 13.98 2.04
C THR A 18 -1.44 13.47 2.36
N ALA A 19 -1.61 12.17 2.63
CA ALA A 19 -2.90 11.62 3.05
C ALA A 19 -3.40 12.29 4.33
N GLY A 20 -2.53 12.44 5.34
CA GLY A 20 -2.84 13.10 6.60
C GLY A 20 -3.27 14.56 6.44
N TRP A 21 -2.63 15.30 5.52
CA TRP A 21 -3.03 16.68 5.20
C TRP A 21 -4.46 16.76 4.72
N PHE A 22 -4.85 15.88 3.80
CA PHE A 22 -6.20 15.87 3.22
C PHE A 22 -7.28 15.49 4.25
N VAL A 23 -6.92 14.69 5.26
CA VAL A 23 -7.88 14.21 6.27
C VAL A 23 -8.04 15.19 7.44
N ALA A 24 -6.94 15.75 7.96
CA ALA A 24 -6.97 16.54 9.19
C ALA A 24 -6.03 17.76 9.16
N GLY A 25 -5.66 18.24 7.97
CA GLY A 25 -4.82 19.43 7.78
C GLY A 25 -3.44 19.29 8.42
N LEU A 26 -2.97 20.37 9.07
CA LEU A 26 -1.66 20.42 9.73
C LEU A 26 -1.47 19.38 10.85
N GLY A 27 -2.54 19.01 11.55
CA GLY A 27 -2.46 17.96 12.57
C GLY A 27 -2.28 16.58 11.94
N GLY A 28 -3.00 16.34 10.84
CA GLY A 28 -2.94 15.08 10.12
C GLY A 28 -1.62 14.83 9.39
N THR A 29 -0.94 15.87 8.88
CA THR A 29 0.38 15.67 8.22
C THR A 29 1.40 15.05 9.13
N VAL A 30 1.53 15.53 10.36
CA VAL A 30 2.54 15.03 11.29
C VAL A 30 2.22 13.58 11.67
N ILE A 31 0.95 13.31 12.00
CA ILE A 31 0.51 11.95 12.36
C ILE A 31 0.72 11.01 11.18
N GLY A 32 0.28 11.39 9.99
CA GLY A 32 0.43 10.62 8.77
C GLY A 32 1.89 10.37 8.42
N ALA A 33 2.76 11.39 8.52
CA ALA A 33 4.20 11.24 8.29
C ALA A 33 4.83 10.23 9.26
N VAL A 34 4.48 10.32 10.56
CA VAL A 34 4.98 9.41 11.59
C VAL A 34 4.50 7.98 11.32
N VAL A 35 3.21 7.79 11.02
CA VAL A 35 2.64 6.46 10.71
C VAL A 35 3.26 5.86 9.44
N GLY A 36 3.44 6.66 8.39
CA GLY A 36 4.11 6.22 7.17
C GLY A 36 5.57 5.82 7.41
N ALA A 37 6.31 6.65 8.16
CA ALA A 37 7.70 6.37 8.51
C ALA A 37 7.84 5.13 9.40
N THR A 38 6.98 4.95 10.40
CA THR A 38 7.02 3.77 11.29
C THR A 38 6.67 2.50 10.53
N PHE A 39 5.68 2.55 9.63
CA PHE A 39 5.34 1.42 8.77
C PHE A 39 6.55 0.97 7.93
N ALA A 40 7.21 1.91 7.23
CA ALA A 40 8.40 1.57 6.45
C ALA A 40 9.59 1.15 7.29
N TRP A 41 9.75 1.69 8.50
CA TRP A 41 10.79 1.25 9.43
C TRP A 41 10.56 -0.19 9.89
N VAL A 42 9.32 -0.56 10.22
CA VAL A 42 8.94 -1.94 10.57
C VAL A 42 9.14 -2.87 9.38
N ALA A 43 8.74 -2.46 8.17
CA ALA A 43 8.92 -3.24 6.95
C ALA A 43 10.40 -3.46 6.61
N ALA A 44 11.24 -2.43 6.78
CA ALA A 44 12.69 -2.55 6.63
C ALA A 44 13.28 -3.53 7.66
N ARG A 45 12.79 -3.53 8.91
CA ARG A 45 13.20 -4.49 9.94
C ARG A 45 12.79 -5.93 9.59
N ALA A 46 11.67 -6.09 8.91
CA ALA A 46 11.18 -7.37 8.38
C ALA A 46 11.87 -7.80 7.06
N ARG A 47 12.87 -7.04 6.57
CA ARG A 47 13.57 -7.27 5.29
C ARG A 47 12.63 -7.33 4.06
N VAL A 48 11.49 -6.63 4.12
CA VAL A 48 10.60 -6.51 2.96
C VAL A 48 11.31 -5.66 1.90
N ARG A 49 11.16 -6.04 0.62
CA ARG A 49 11.74 -5.28 -0.49
C ARG A 49 11.20 -3.84 -0.46
N PRO A 50 12.06 -2.80 -0.48
CA PRO A 50 11.64 -1.41 -0.30
C PRO A 50 10.61 -0.96 -1.36
N TRP A 51 10.65 -1.55 -2.55
CA TRP A 51 9.71 -1.26 -3.63
C TRP A 51 8.28 -1.79 -3.41
N VAL A 52 8.12 -2.83 -2.59
CA VAL A 52 6.79 -3.30 -2.18
C VAL A 52 6.20 -2.39 -1.11
N VAL A 53 7.05 -1.85 -0.24
CA VAL A 53 6.64 -0.95 0.84
C VAL A 53 6.11 0.37 0.30
N THR A 54 6.74 0.91 -0.75
CA THR A 54 6.29 2.16 -1.36
C THR A 54 4.95 2.02 -2.08
N THR A 55 4.70 0.91 -2.76
CA THR A 55 3.40 0.65 -3.43
C THR A 55 2.29 0.39 -2.42
N MET A 56 2.57 -0.34 -1.34
CA MET A 56 1.63 -0.48 -0.21
C MET A 56 1.30 0.88 0.42
N ALA A 57 2.30 1.73 0.65
CA ALA A 57 2.09 3.05 1.23
C ALA A 57 1.24 3.94 0.30
N ALA A 58 1.49 3.91 -1.01
CA ALA A 58 0.68 4.62 -2.00
C ALA A 58 -0.76 4.11 -2.07
N GLY A 59 -0.95 2.78 -2.05
CA GLY A 59 -2.27 2.16 -2.05
C GLY A 59 -3.06 2.47 -0.77
N ALA A 60 -2.40 2.46 0.38
CA ALA A 60 -3.02 2.85 1.65
C ALA A 60 -3.44 4.33 1.64
N ALA A 61 -2.58 5.24 1.14
CA ALA A 61 -2.91 6.66 1.00
C ALA A 61 -4.13 6.87 0.08
N ALA A 62 -4.18 6.17 -1.07
CA ALA A 62 -5.33 6.22 -1.96
C ALA A 62 -6.60 5.69 -1.29
N GLY A 63 -6.50 4.57 -0.56
CA GLY A 63 -7.63 4.00 0.19
C GLY A 63 -8.18 4.96 1.24
N VAL A 64 -7.31 5.66 1.97
CA VAL A 64 -7.73 6.68 2.96
C VAL A 64 -8.52 7.80 2.29
N LEU A 65 -8.01 8.34 1.18
CA LEU A 65 -8.68 9.42 0.45
C LEU A 65 -10.05 8.99 -0.07
N ILE A 66 -10.13 7.79 -0.66
CA ILE A 66 -11.40 7.23 -1.16
C ILE A 66 -12.39 7.02 -0.02
N GLY A 67 -11.94 6.48 1.12
CA GLY A 67 -12.80 6.24 2.28
C GLY A 67 -13.37 7.53 2.87
N VAL A 68 -12.58 8.60 2.95
CA VAL A 68 -13.07 9.91 3.40
C VAL A 68 -14.11 10.46 2.43
N SER A 69 -13.83 10.44 1.13
CA SER A 69 -14.77 10.94 0.12
C SER A 69 -16.12 10.20 0.13
N ILE A 70 -16.13 8.89 0.37
CA ILE A 70 -17.39 8.13 0.45
C ILE A 70 -18.23 8.60 1.65
N VAL A 71 -17.62 8.78 2.82
CA VAL A 71 -18.36 9.19 4.01
C VAL A 71 -18.85 10.64 3.90
N GLU A 72 -18.06 11.52 3.30
CA GLU A 72 -18.43 12.92 3.03
C GLU A 72 -19.70 13.00 2.15
N THR A 73 -19.87 12.07 1.18
CA THR A 73 -21.09 12.05 0.35
C THR A 73 -22.35 11.54 1.08
N ILE A 74 -22.19 10.82 2.19
CA ILE A 74 -23.30 10.18 2.92
C ILE A 74 -23.78 11.07 4.07
N CYS A 75 -22.92 11.93 4.62
CA CYS A 75 -23.21 12.75 5.80
C CYS A 75 -23.34 14.25 5.48
N LEU A 76 -24.16 14.96 6.25
CA LEU A 76 -24.30 16.42 6.15
C LEU A 76 -22.97 17.10 6.58
N PRO A 77 -22.46 18.10 5.83
CA PRO A 77 -21.15 18.70 6.09
C PRO A 77 -21.03 19.25 7.51
N GLY A 78 -19.99 18.83 8.24
CA GLY A 78 -19.59 19.39 9.53
C GLY A 78 -19.96 18.58 10.78
N SER A 79 -20.88 17.62 10.71
CA SER A 79 -21.29 16.82 11.88
C SER A 79 -20.62 15.45 12.01
N CYS A 80 -19.88 15.00 10.97
CA CYS A 80 -19.41 13.62 10.86
C CYS A 80 -17.89 13.46 10.67
N VAL A 81 -17.09 14.45 11.09
CA VAL A 81 -15.62 14.38 11.10
C VAL A 81 -15.07 13.07 11.70
N PRO A 82 -15.56 12.54 12.85
CA PRO A 82 -15.04 11.27 13.37
C PRO A 82 -15.40 10.07 12.50
N LEU A 83 -16.52 10.12 11.77
CA LEU A 83 -16.96 9.07 10.87
C LEU A 83 -16.15 9.05 9.58
N GLU A 84 -15.82 10.22 9.03
CA GLU A 84 -14.93 10.36 7.86
C GLU A 84 -13.54 9.80 8.14
N VAL A 85 -12.95 10.16 9.29
CA VAL A 85 -11.65 9.65 9.72
C VAL A 85 -11.69 8.14 9.90
N THR A 86 -12.76 7.61 10.51
CA THR A 86 -12.90 6.16 10.72
C THR A 86 -13.08 5.41 9.39
N GLY A 87 -13.89 5.94 8.47
CA GLY A 87 -14.07 5.39 7.13
C GLY A 87 -12.77 5.38 6.33
N GLY A 88 -12.03 6.50 6.35
CA GLY A 88 -10.71 6.61 5.74
C GLY A 88 -9.72 5.58 6.30
N ILE A 89 -9.66 5.39 7.63
CA ILE A 89 -8.77 4.41 8.27
C ILE A 89 -9.13 2.99 7.84
N ILE A 90 -10.41 2.61 7.85
CA ILE A 90 -10.86 1.26 7.49
C ILE A 90 -10.53 0.95 6.04
N VAL A 91 -10.87 1.86 5.11
CA VAL A 91 -10.60 1.67 3.68
C VAL A 91 -9.08 1.69 3.41
N GLY A 92 -8.33 2.58 4.06
CA GLY A 92 -6.87 2.61 3.99
C GLY A 92 -6.22 1.29 4.42
N LEU A 93 -6.67 0.70 5.53
CA LEU A 93 -6.20 -0.61 6.00
C LEU A 93 -6.60 -1.73 5.04
N ALA A 94 -7.83 -1.72 4.53
CA ALA A 94 -8.29 -2.70 3.55
C ALA A 94 -7.46 -2.65 2.25
N SER A 95 -7.15 -1.45 1.76
CA SER A 95 -6.28 -1.25 0.60
C SER A 95 -4.85 -1.73 0.86
N LEU A 96 -4.32 -1.49 2.06
CA LEU A 96 -2.99 -1.98 2.45
C LEU A 96 -2.94 -3.51 2.41
N VAL A 97 -3.94 -4.20 2.96
CA VAL A 97 -4.06 -5.66 2.90
C VAL A 97 -4.20 -6.15 1.46
N GLY A 98 -5.06 -5.50 0.66
CA GLY A 98 -5.28 -5.88 -0.74
C GLY A 98 -4.02 -5.79 -1.57
N VAL A 99 -3.31 -4.66 -1.51
CA VAL A 99 -2.03 -4.47 -2.22
C VAL A 99 -0.97 -5.45 -1.70
N GLY A 100 -0.96 -5.72 -0.40
CA GLY A 100 -0.03 -6.68 0.19
C GLY A 100 -0.24 -8.12 -0.26
N LEU A 101 -1.49 -8.53 -0.40
CA LEU A 101 -1.83 -9.86 -0.90
C LEU A 101 -1.41 -10.02 -2.36
N VAL A 102 -1.65 -9.01 -3.21
CA VAL A 102 -1.17 -9.02 -4.60
C VAL A 102 0.35 -9.09 -4.67
N ALA A 103 1.07 -8.32 -3.84
CA ALA A 103 2.52 -8.38 -3.79
C ALA A 103 3.04 -9.77 -3.36
N ALA A 104 2.37 -10.43 -2.41
CA ALA A 104 2.71 -11.78 -1.98
C ALA A 104 2.48 -12.82 -3.10
N LEU A 105 1.38 -12.72 -3.83
CA LEU A 105 1.10 -13.59 -4.97
C LEU A 105 2.12 -13.41 -6.10
N VAL A 106 2.44 -12.16 -6.44
CA VAL A 106 3.40 -11.85 -7.52
C VAL A 106 4.80 -12.33 -7.16
N THR A 107 5.22 -12.14 -5.91
CA THR A 107 6.55 -12.63 -5.46
C THR A 107 6.64 -14.15 -5.50
N ARG A 108 5.57 -14.86 -5.10
CA ARG A 108 5.50 -16.32 -5.24
C ARG A 108 5.56 -16.76 -6.70
N SER A 109 4.85 -16.07 -7.59
CA SER A 109 4.87 -16.37 -9.02
C SER A 109 6.27 -16.19 -9.64
N PHE A 110 7.02 -15.16 -9.24
CA PHE A 110 8.40 -14.99 -9.70
C PHE A 110 9.37 -16.03 -9.13
N ASP A 111 9.15 -16.50 -7.91
CA ASP A 111 9.97 -17.55 -7.29
C ASP A 111 9.80 -18.86 -8.06
N GLU A 112 8.55 -19.25 -8.32
CA GLU A 112 8.19 -20.44 -9.09
C GLU A 112 8.67 -20.37 -10.55
N TYR A 113 8.63 -19.17 -11.16
CA TYR A 113 9.18 -18.94 -12.49
C TYR A 113 10.72 -19.08 -12.52
N ASN A 114 11.42 -18.56 -11.50
CA ASN A 114 12.88 -18.68 -11.40
C ASN A 114 13.32 -20.12 -11.12
N GLU A 115 12.61 -20.85 -10.27
CA GLU A 115 12.85 -22.29 -10.04
C GLU A 115 12.64 -23.09 -11.32
N ALA A 116 11.59 -22.80 -12.10
CA ALA A 116 11.37 -23.47 -13.38
C ALA A 116 12.52 -23.24 -14.38
N ILE A 117 13.04 -22.00 -14.47
CA ILE A 117 14.21 -21.70 -15.31
C ILE A 117 15.47 -22.40 -14.79
N ALA A 118 15.68 -22.42 -13.47
CA ALA A 118 16.84 -23.08 -12.87
C ALA A 118 16.84 -24.60 -13.10
N ASP A 119 15.65 -25.21 -13.14
CA ASP A 119 15.43 -26.63 -13.44
C ASP A 119 15.31 -26.93 -14.95
N GLU A 120 15.58 -25.96 -15.83
CA GLU A 120 15.39 -26.05 -17.30
C GLU A 120 13.99 -26.52 -17.72
N ARG A 121 12.98 -26.36 -16.86
CA ARG A 121 11.57 -26.64 -17.19
C ARG A 121 10.96 -25.44 -17.89
N GLN A 122 9.99 -25.69 -18.77
CA GLN A 122 9.18 -24.61 -19.33
C GLN A 122 8.50 -23.85 -18.17
N PRO A 123 8.70 -22.54 -18.07
CA PRO A 123 8.08 -21.76 -17.01
C PRO A 123 6.55 -21.82 -17.13
N PRO A 124 5.82 -21.71 -16.01
CA PRO A 124 4.37 -21.63 -16.03
C PRO A 124 3.98 -20.38 -16.84
N ALA A 125 3.50 -20.59 -18.06
CA ALA A 125 2.98 -19.51 -18.88
C ALA A 125 1.70 -18.99 -18.21
N PRO A 126 1.52 -17.66 -18.06
CA PRO A 126 0.17 -17.14 -17.85
C PRO A 126 -0.67 -17.69 -18.99
N GLY A 127 -1.85 -18.25 -18.68
CA GLY A 127 -2.69 -18.94 -19.65
C GLY A 127 -3.04 -18.06 -20.84
N CYS A 128 -2.16 -18.02 -21.83
CA CYS A 128 -2.55 -17.92 -23.21
C CYS A 128 -3.17 -19.30 -23.50
N GLU A 129 -4.44 -19.46 -23.16
CA GLU A 129 -5.30 -20.33 -23.96
C GLU A 129 -5.08 -19.83 -25.39
N SER A 130 -4.26 -20.54 -26.15
CA SER A 130 -4.29 -20.38 -27.58
C SER A 130 -5.74 -20.64 -27.97
N GLY A 131 -6.31 -19.68 -28.70
CA GLY A 131 -7.52 -19.93 -29.46
C GLY A 131 -7.21 -21.03 -30.48
N GLU A 132 -7.37 -22.26 -30.02
CA GLU A 132 -7.64 -23.48 -30.76
C GLU A 132 -8.98 -23.90 -30.10
N ASP A 133 -10.15 -23.59 -30.66
CA ASP A 133 -10.60 -23.71 -32.06
C ASP A 133 -11.64 -22.65 -32.44
#